data_AF-A0A3N8J3J9-F1
#
_entry.id   AF-A0A3N8J3J9-F1
#
_cell.length_a   1.000
_cell.length_b   1.000
_cell.length_c   1.000
_cell.angle_alpha   90.00
_cell.angle_beta   90.00
_cell.angle_gamma   90.00
#
_symmetry.space_group_name_H-M   'P 1'
#
loop_
_entity.id
_entity.type
_entity.pdbx_description
1 polymer ?
#
loop_
_entity_poly.entity_id
_entity_poly.type
_entity_poly.pdbx_seq_one_letter_code
_entity_poly.pdbx_strand_id
1 'polypeptide(L)'
;MPSILAAPANLPPSPVAAETRMVHDVATLQPADYRSADGASWVISTITPARDSGENVTGTTYFDTAKGRTVPVPDARRRYANRGTWQVIASSSPSVPATGRYDWLTLAWLPINRRPLPQTPEHLYSPFIRGGTIVYRWNPAAEGGEQFGNVRMIFPEWTQQVADALRSVQNGASSTPPALERLKTDGNPMAAVLDFGAALQEEPAERIVAQLPALLRVKDRHELSALVYLCLSTPHAEDRPRFVETINQAIADTDDRARLLAIAYGAVAAGRTQPVPFRDSTLRALIDDVFGVLKRRTAALGVPVGEGTPWYEFFTAYRLGEAVPGNGR
;
A
#
# COMPACT_ATOMS: atom_id res chain seq x y z
N MET A 1 7.64 20.81 7.56
CA MET A 1 6.76 19.71 7.07
C MET A 1 5.85 19.33 8.22
N PRO A 2 4.53 19.18 8.03
CA PRO A 2 3.72 18.56 9.06
C PRO A 2 4.30 17.17 9.29
N SER A 3 4.87 16.96 10.47
CA SER A 3 5.20 15.63 10.92
C SER A 3 3.86 14.93 11.02
N ILE A 4 3.63 13.92 10.17
CA ILE A 4 2.71 12.83 10.48
C ILE A 4 3.39 12.11 11.65
N LEU A 5 3.40 12.78 12.81
CA LEU A 5 3.48 12.14 14.11
C LEU A 5 2.49 10.98 14.05
N ALA A 6 2.67 10.01 14.93
CA ALA A 6 1.54 9.22 15.42
C ALA A 6 0.39 10.21 15.72
N ALA A 7 -0.45 10.45 14.71
CA ALA A 7 -1.61 11.28 14.83
C ALA A 7 -2.35 10.56 15.94
N PRO A 8 -2.66 11.22 17.07
CA PRO A 8 -3.34 10.56 18.16
C PRO A 8 -4.48 9.75 17.55
N ALA A 9 -4.75 8.54 18.08
CA ALA A 9 -5.76 7.64 17.54
C ALA A 9 -7.11 8.35 17.24
N ASN A 10 -7.34 9.48 17.91
CA ASN A 10 -8.47 10.40 17.80
C ASN A 10 -8.49 11.35 16.57
N LEU A 11 -7.42 11.50 15.78
CA LEU A 11 -7.47 12.24 14.51
C LEU A 11 -8.05 11.34 13.42
N PRO A 12 -8.95 11.84 12.55
CA PRO A 12 -9.47 11.04 11.44
C PRO A 12 -8.31 10.58 10.54
N PRO A 13 -8.28 9.31 10.12
CA PRO A 13 -7.23 8.81 9.26
C PRO A 13 -7.25 9.58 7.94
N SER A 14 -6.07 9.95 7.44
CA SER A 14 -5.93 10.51 6.08
C SER A 14 -6.49 9.48 5.09
N PRO A 15 -7.53 9.82 4.30
CA PRO A 15 -8.03 8.93 3.25
C PRO A 15 -6.93 8.58 2.23
N VAL A 16 -5.95 9.46 2.05
CA VAL A 16 -4.79 9.18 1.20
C VAL A 16 -3.85 8.15 1.80
N ALA A 17 -3.64 8.16 3.12
CA ALA A 17 -2.71 7.25 3.77
C ALA A 17 -3.16 5.78 3.67
N ALA A 18 -4.45 5.50 3.88
CA ALA A 18 -5.01 4.15 3.77
C ALA A 18 -4.88 3.62 2.33
N GLU A 19 -5.31 4.41 1.35
CA GLU A 19 -5.23 4.03 -0.07
C GLU A 19 -3.78 3.87 -0.55
N THR A 20 -2.90 4.78 -0.16
CA THR A 20 -1.46 4.69 -0.44
C THR A 20 -0.89 3.37 0.08
N ARG A 21 -1.32 2.95 1.28
CA ARG A 21 -0.89 1.70 1.90
C ARG A 21 -1.40 0.48 1.13
N MET A 22 -2.69 0.46 0.77
CA MET A 22 -3.28 -0.67 0.03
C MET A 22 -2.69 -0.79 -1.38
N VAL A 23 -2.56 0.32 -2.13
CA VAL A 23 -1.94 0.31 -3.46
C VAL A 23 -0.52 -0.23 -3.42
N HIS A 24 0.30 0.26 -2.49
CA HIS A 24 1.66 -0.23 -2.30
C HIS A 24 1.68 -1.73 -1.99
N ASP A 25 0.91 -2.18 -1.01
CA ASP A 25 0.94 -3.55 -0.53
C ASP A 25 0.42 -4.54 -1.56
N VAL A 26 -0.62 -4.18 -2.31
CA VAL A 26 -1.15 -4.98 -3.42
C VAL A 26 -0.16 -5.05 -4.57
N ALA A 27 0.40 -3.92 -5.00
CA ALA A 27 1.34 -3.89 -6.12
C ALA A 27 2.68 -4.55 -5.81
N THR A 28 3.06 -4.67 -4.54
CA THR A 28 4.28 -5.35 -4.09
C THR A 28 4.03 -6.74 -3.52
N LEU A 29 2.79 -7.22 -3.55
CA LEU A 29 2.43 -8.55 -3.06
C LEU A 29 3.15 -9.62 -3.89
N GLN A 30 3.95 -10.46 -3.22
CA GLN A 30 4.58 -11.61 -3.83
C GLN A 30 3.88 -12.87 -3.33
N PRO A 31 3.20 -13.65 -4.19
CA PRO A 31 2.53 -14.88 -3.76
C PRO A 31 3.47 -15.88 -3.07
N ALA A 32 4.76 -15.85 -3.41
CA ALA A 32 5.79 -16.68 -2.78
C ALA A 32 5.92 -16.43 -1.26
N ASP A 33 5.64 -15.21 -0.77
CA ASP A 33 5.67 -14.87 0.65
C ASP A 33 4.56 -15.59 1.46
N TYR A 34 3.58 -16.15 0.76
CA TYR A 34 2.38 -16.81 1.27
C TYR A 34 2.29 -18.29 0.88
N ARG A 35 3.27 -18.78 0.11
CA ARG A 35 3.46 -20.21 -0.11
C ARG A 35 4.08 -20.81 1.13
N SER A 36 3.65 -22.02 1.48
CA SER A 36 4.21 -22.72 2.61
C SER A 36 4.71 -24.11 2.22
N ALA A 37 5.98 -24.34 2.52
CA ALA A 37 6.59 -25.66 2.61
C ALA A 37 6.48 -26.24 4.04
N ASP A 38 6.09 -25.42 5.03
CA ASP A 38 6.10 -25.69 6.48
C ASP A 38 4.70 -25.80 7.11
N GLY A 39 3.63 -25.85 6.30
CA GLY A 39 2.23 -25.88 6.75
C GLY A 39 1.62 -24.55 7.22
N ALA A 40 2.37 -23.43 7.20
CA ALA A 40 1.85 -22.09 7.48
C ALA A 40 0.76 -21.68 6.48
N SER A 41 -0.35 -21.16 7.00
CA SER A 41 -1.50 -20.78 6.17
C SER A 41 -1.45 -19.32 5.78
N TRP A 42 -1.78 -18.98 4.54
CA TRP A 42 -2.16 -17.59 4.26
C TRP A 42 -3.58 -17.34 4.77
N VAL A 43 -3.79 -16.14 5.29
CA VAL A 43 -5.06 -15.73 5.90
C VAL A 43 -5.36 -14.31 5.47
N ILE A 44 -6.62 -14.08 5.11
CA ILE A 44 -7.20 -12.76 4.90
C ILE A 44 -8.12 -12.46 6.08
N SER A 45 -7.89 -11.36 6.79
CA SER A 45 -8.69 -10.95 7.94
C SER A 45 -9.04 -9.48 7.91
N THR A 46 -10.21 -9.14 8.43
CA THR A 46 -10.52 -7.77 8.85
C THR A 46 -9.92 -7.50 10.22
N ILE A 47 -9.21 -6.38 10.35
CA ILE A 47 -8.66 -5.89 11.61
C ILE A 47 -9.56 -4.78 12.16
N THR A 48 -9.96 -4.93 13.41
CA THR A 48 -10.75 -3.94 14.15
C THR A 48 -9.95 -3.50 15.38
N PRO A 49 -9.29 -2.33 15.33
CA PRO A 49 -8.55 -1.81 16.46
C PRO A 49 -9.46 -1.49 17.65
N ALA A 50 -8.94 -1.73 18.84
CA ALA A 50 -9.50 -1.16 20.06
C ALA A 50 -9.31 0.37 20.06
N ARG A 51 -10.13 1.07 20.84
CA ARG A 51 -10.11 2.53 20.92
C ARG A 51 -8.75 3.09 21.38
N ASP A 52 -8.05 2.34 22.23
CA ASP A 52 -6.73 2.69 22.78
C ASP A 52 -5.56 2.21 21.90
N SER A 53 -5.82 1.61 20.74
CA SER A 53 -4.75 1.21 19.82
C SER A 53 -4.01 2.43 19.27
N GLY A 54 -2.69 2.40 19.32
CA GLY A 54 -1.82 3.54 19.01
C GLY A 54 -1.60 4.51 20.17
N GLU A 55 -2.24 4.33 21.34
CA GLU A 55 -1.97 5.16 22.51
C GLU A 55 -0.62 4.83 23.14
N ASN A 56 0.05 5.87 23.65
CA ASN A 56 1.33 5.70 24.34
C ASN A 56 1.13 4.97 25.67
N VAL A 57 1.97 3.96 25.91
CA VAL A 57 2.04 3.25 27.18
C VAL A 57 3.18 3.84 28.01
N THR A 58 2.86 4.25 29.24
CA THR A 58 3.82 4.80 30.22
C THR A 58 3.87 3.91 31.45
N GLY A 59 5.02 3.87 32.13
CA GLY A 59 5.24 3.05 33.33
C GLY A 59 6.10 1.80 33.09
N THR A 60 6.21 0.96 34.11
CA THR A 60 7.07 -0.24 34.12
C THR A 60 6.32 -1.53 33.78
N THR A 61 4.98 -1.48 33.75
CA THR A 61 4.12 -2.64 33.46
C THR A 61 2.93 -2.22 32.60
N TYR A 62 2.37 -3.16 31.85
CA TYR A 62 1.15 -2.97 31.06
C TYR A 62 0.27 -4.22 31.11
N PHE A 63 -1.07 -4.06 31.03
CA PHE A 63 -2.01 -5.18 31.07
C PHE A 63 -2.27 -5.72 29.66
N ASP A 64 -1.68 -6.85 29.30
CA ASP A 64 -1.89 -7.55 28.03
C ASP A 64 -3.29 -8.17 28.01
N THR A 65 -4.19 -7.58 27.22
CA THR A 65 -5.60 -7.96 27.08
C THR A 65 -5.81 -9.24 26.27
N ALA A 66 -4.84 -9.61 25.42
CA ALA A 66 -4.88 -10.86 24.68
C ALA A 66 -4.53 -12.05 25.59
N LYS A 67 -3.57 -11.86 26.50
CA LYS A 67 -3.14 -12.87 27.49
C LYS A 67 -3.87 -12.78 28.83
N GLY A 68 -4.63 -11.71 29.06
CA GLY A 68 -5.36 -11.47 30.31
C GLY A 68 -4.47 -11.29 31.54
N ARG A 69 -3.26 -10.73 31.38
CA ARG A 69 -2.27 -10.59 32.47
C ARG A 69 -1.42 -9.34 32.36
N THR A 70 -0.91 -8.86 33.49
CA THR A 70 0.10 -7.78 33.51
C THR A 70 1.48 -8.31 33.14
N VAL A 71 2.17 -7.62 32.26
CA VAL A 71 3.53 -7.94 31.82
C VAL A 71 4.45 -6.71 31.92
N PRO A 72 5.78 -6.89 32.05
CA PRO A 72 6.69 -5.76 32.10
C PRO A 72 6.74 -5.00 30.77
N VAL A 73 6.93 -3.68 30.86
CA VAL A 73 7.26 -2.85 29.68
C VAL A 73 8.76 -3.04 29.40
N PRO A 74 9.17 -3.58 28.23
CA PRO A 74 10.53 -4.09 28.03
C PRO A 74 11.70 -3.08 28.05
N ASP A 75 11.47 -1.79 28.33
CA ASP A 75 12.48 -0.74 28.52
C ASP A 75 11.78 0.56 28.95
N ALA A 76 12.54 1.58 29.38
CA ALA A 76 12.00 2.90 29.71
C ALA A 76 11.65 3.75 28.47
N ARG A 77 11.61 3.15 27.27
CA ARG A 77 11.40 3.88 26.01
C ARG A 77 9.90 4.07 25.76
N ARG A 78 9.55 5.12 25.02
CA ARG A 78 8.16 5.35 24.61
C ARG A 78 7.69 4.18 23.75
N ARG A 79 6.57 3.58 24.12
CA ARG A 79 5.90 2.50 23.40
C ARG A 79 4.46 2.88 23.16
N TYR A 80 3.85 2.29 22.14
CA TYR A 80 2.42 2.38 21.94
C TYR A 80 1.81 0.98 21.87
N ALA A 81 0.57 0.85 22.32
CA ALA A 81 -0.16 -0.40 22.29
C ALA A 81 -0.72 -0.66 20.89
N ASN A 82 -0.66 -1.90 20.41
CA ASN A 82 -1.41 -2.37 19.24
C ASN A 82 -2.43 -3.34 19.78
N ARG A 83 -3.71 -2.96 19.74
CA ARG A 83 -4.79 -3.71 20.39
C ARG A 83 -6.02 -3.79 19.53
N GLY A 84 -6.73 -4.91 19.60
CA GLY A 84 -7.98 -5.07 18.90
C GLY A 84 -8.37 -6.53 18.65
N THR A 85 -9.23 -6.72 17.67
CA THR A 85 -9.70 -8.02 17.21
C THR A 85 -9.41 -8.21 15.73
N TRP A 86 -9.33 -9.47 15.33
CA TRP A 86 -9.29 -9.86 13.93
C TRP A 86 -10.35 -10.92 13.65
N GLN A 87 -10.90 -10.89 12.43
CA GLN A 87 -11.90 -11.84 11.94
C GLN A 87 -11.44 -12.36 10.58
N VAL A 88 -11.35 -13.68 10.44
CA VAL A 88 -10.98 -14.33 9.18
C VAL A 88 -12.11 -14.18 8.17
N ILE A 89 -11.72 -13.80 6.96
CA ILE A 89 -12.59 -13.77 5.78
C ILE A 89 -12.30 -14.96 4.87
N ALA A 90 -11.01 -15.27 4.68
CA ALA A 90 -10.56 -16.41 3.88
C ALA A 90 -9.23 -16.94 4.40
N SER A 91 -8.98 -18.23 4.22
CA SER A 91 -7.68 -18.83 4.55
C SER A 91 -7.38 -20.02 3.62
N SER A 92 -6.12 -20.43 3.60
CA SER A 92 -5.70 -21.68 2.95
C SER A 92 -5.91 -22.92 3.81
N SER A 93 -6.30 -22.76 5.09
CA SER A 93 -6.48 -23.87 6.03
C SER A 93 -7.66 -23.65 6.97
N PRO A 94 -8.49 -24.68 7.22
CA PRO A 94 -9.56 -24.61 8.21
C PRO A 94 -9.05 -24.61 9.66
N SER A 95 -7.75 -24.85 9.90
CA SER A 95 -7.17 -24.83 11.26
C SER A 95 -6.98 -23.43 11.84
N VAL A 96 -7.14 -22.38 11.02
CA VAL A 96 -7.05 -21.00 11.47
C VAL A 96 -8.33 -20.64 12.25
N PRO A 97 -8.23 -20.13 13.49
CA PRO A 97 -9.41 -19.70 14.24
C PRO A 97 -10.21 -18.64 13.46
N ALA A 98 -11.54 -18.70 13.52
CA ALA A 98 -12.39 -17.74 12.82
C ALA A 98 -12.22 -16.29 13.29
N THR A 99 -11.83 -16.10 14.55
CA THR A 99 -11.59 -14.79 15.16
C THR A 99 -10.50 -14.88 16.22
N GLY A 100 -9.89 -13.75 16.55
CA GLY A 100 -9.02 -13.64 17.71
C GLY A 100 -8.83 -12.21 18.19
N ARG A 101 -8.02 -12.08 19.25
CA ARG A 101 -7.59 -10.80 19.83
C ARG A 101 -6.11 -10.63 19.60
N TYR A 102 -5.67 -9.38 19.50
CA TYR A 102 -4.27 -9.04 19.48
C TYR A 102 -3.94 -7.95 20.50
N ASP A 103 -2.78 -8.07 21.12
CA ASP A 103 -2.21 -7.09 22.04
C ASP A 103 -0.69 -7.23 22.01
N TRP A 104 0.00 -6.15 21.68
CA TRP A 104 1.45 -6.05 21.89
C TRP A 104 1.89 -4.60 21.96
N LEU A 105 3.09 -4.39 22.51
CA LEU A 105 3.73 -3.08 22.51
C LEU A 105 4.69 -2.96 21.33
N THR A 106 4.53 -1.89 20.54
CA THR A 106 5.52 -1.49 19.54
C THR A 106 6.34 -0.33 20.08
N LEU A 107 7.64 -0.35 19.82
CA LEU A 107 8.51 0.76 20.15
C LEU A 107 8.06 2.00 19.37
N ALA A 108 7.74 3.08 20.07
CA ALA A 108 7.45 4.34 19.42
C ALA A 108 8.74 4.83 18.76
N TRP A 109 8.66 5.26 17.51
CA TRP A 109 9.84 5.73 16.80
C TRP A 109 10.42 6.95 17.53
N LEU A 110 11.63 6.80 18.04
CA LEU A 110 12.28 7.83 18.85
C LEU A 110 12.93 8.85 17.91
N PRO A 111 12.64 10.16 18.03
CA PRO A 111 13.30 11.20 17.26
C PRO A 111 14.74 11.47 17.76
N ILE A 112 15.46 10.43 18.23
CA ILE A 112 16.80 10.53 18.84
C ILE A 112 17.81 11.20 17.89
N ASN A 113 17.59 11.14 16.58
CA ASN A 113 18.54 11.66 15.59
C ASN A 113 18.07 12.92 14.84
N ARG A 114 16.97 13.59 15.23
CA ARG A 114 16.34 14.69 14.44
C ARG A 114 16.08 14.32 12.97
N ARG A 115 16.10 13.04 12.62
CA ARG A 115 15.80 12.56 11.28
C ARG A 115 14.28 12.63 11.10
N PRO A 116 13.78 13.17 9.99
CA PRO A 116 12.36 13.07 9.69
C PRO A 116 11.95 11.59 9.71
N LEU A 117 10.76 11.31 10.25
CA LEU A 117 10.18 9.98 10.22
C LEU A 117 10.20 9.45 8.78
N PRO A 118 10.57 8.17 8.56
CA PRO A 118 10.32 7.52 7.29
C PRO A 118 8.87 7.77 6.86
N GLN A 119 8.70 8.16 5.60
CA GLN A 119 7.39 8.44 5.02
C GLN A 119 6.97 7.30 4.11
N THR A 120 7.29 6.06 4.51
CA THR A 120 6.88 4.86 3.78
C THR A 120 5.43 4.53 4.08
N PRO A 121 4.73 3.78 3.21
CA PRO A 121 3.32 3.48 3.42
C PRO A 121 3.02 2.84 4.79
N GLU A 122 3.91 1.98 5.31
CA GLU A 122 3.82 1.37 6.66
C GLU A 122 3.77 2.42 7.77
N HIS A 123 4.51 3.52 7.61
CA HIS A 123 4.59 4.58 8.59
C HIS A 123 3.40 5.55 8.48
N LEU A 124 2.80 5.66 7.30
CA LEU A 124 1.62 6.48 7.06
C LEU A 124 0.36 5.83 7.62
N TYR A 125 0.26 4.49 7.54
CA TYR A 125 -0.92 3.77 7.95
C TYR A 125 -0.58 2.37 8.49
N SER A 126 -1.10 2.07 9.68
CA SER A 126 -1.03 0.73 10.29
C SER A 126 -2.43 0.16 10.45
N PRO A 127 -2.72 -1.04 9.91
CA PRO A 127 -4.03 -1.68 10.06
C PRO A 127 -4.32 -2.04 11.52
N PHE A 128 -3.31 -2.23 12.36
CA PHE A 128 -3.49 -2.56 13.77
C PHE A 128 -3.86 -1.36 14.64
N ILE A 129 -3.67 -0.14 14.13
CA ILE A 129 -4.06 1.12 14.79
C ILE A 129 -5.32 1.69 14.14
N ARG A 130 -5.47 1.55 12.83
CA ARG A 130 -6.52 2.25 12.04
C ARG A 130 -7.54 1.31 11.38
N GLY A 131 -7.31 0.01 11.41
CA GLY A 131 -8.18 -1.02 10.86
C GLY A 131 -7.91 -1.31 9.39
N GLY A 132 -8.74 -2.16 8.81
CA GLY A 132 -8.69 -2.51 7.39
C GLY A 132 -8.59 -4.02 7.15
N THR A 133 -8.49 -4.40 5.88
CA THR A 133 -8.38 -5.81 5.47
C THR A 133 -6.92 -6.13 5.14
N ILE A 134 -6.40 -7.19 5.73
CA ILE A 134 -5.02 -7.63 5.52
C ILE A 134 -4.98 -9.06 5.00
N VAL A 135 -3.96 -9.37 4.21
CA VAL A 135 -3.45 -10.71 3.99
C VAL A 135 -2.13 -10.90 4.74
N TYR A 136 -1.95 -12.05 5.37
CA TYR A 136 -0.76 -12.37 6.14
C TYR A 136 -0.51 -13.88 6.13
N ARG A 137 0.70 -14.26 6.49
CA ARG A 137 1.11 -15.64 6.76
C ARG A 137 0.93 -15.92 8.24
N TRP A 138 0.00 -16.82 8.57
CA TRP A 138 -0.33 -17.17 9.94
C TRP A 138 0.77 -17.98 10.61
N ASN A 139 1.27 -17.48 11.74
CA ASN A 139 2.24 -18.15 12.59
C ASN A 139 1.69 -18.32 14.01
N PRO A 140 0.99 -19.43 14.31
CA PRO A 140 0.35 -19.63 15.61
C PRO A 140 1.35 -19.83 16.77
N ALA A 141 2.62 -20.12 16.47
CA ALA A 141 3.65 -20.30 17.48
C ALA A 141 4.34 -18.98 17.89
N ALA A 142 4.16 -17.91 17.11
CA ALA A 142 4.72 -16.60 17.42
C ALA A 142 3.83 -15.79 18.36
N GLU A 143 4.44 -14.86 19.10
CA GLU A 143 3.73 -13.97 20.00
C GLU A 143 3.60 -12.54 19.43
N GLY A 144 2.58 -11.80 19.89
CA GLY A 144 2.43 -10.38 19.56
C GLY A 144 2.18 -10.12 18.08
N GLY A 145 2.84 -9.12 17.49
CA GLY A 145 2.69 -8.79 16.07
C GLY A 145 3.22 -9.88 15.13
N GLU A 146 4.19 -10.69 15.58
CA GLU A 146 4.84 -11.72 14.76
C GLU A 146 3.91 -12.88 14.37
N GLN A 147 2.77 -13.02 15.05
CA GLN A 147 1.74 -13.99 14.66
C GLN A 147 1.14 -13.69 13.27
N PHE A 148 1.19 -12.42 12.83
CA PHE A 148 0.67 -11.93 11.56
C PHE A 148 1.75 -11.84 10.48
N GLY A 149 2.71 -12.77 10.38
CA GLY A 149 3.85 -12.68 9.47
C GLY A 149 3.54 -12.14 8.05
N ASN A 150 4.44 -11.39 7.43
CA ASN A 150 4.26 -10.78 6.10
C ASN A 150 2.88 -10.11 5.88
N VAL A 151 2.56 -9.09 6.68
CA VAL A 151 1.32 -8.32 6.54
C VAL A 151 1.31 -7.46 5.27
N ARG A 152 0.25 -7.60 4.49
CA ARG A 152 -0.11 -6.69 3.38
C ARG A 152 -1.55 -6.26 3.54
N MET A 153 -1.82 -4.96 3.45
CA MET A 153 -3.19 -4.47 3.29
C MET A 153 -3.68 -4.73 1.87
N ILE A 154 -4.94 -5.10 1.74
CA ILE A 154 -5.62 -5.30 0.47
C ILE A 154 -6.88 -4.45 0.41
N PHE A 155 -7.35 -4.15 -0.79
CA PHE A 155 -8.67 -3.55 -0.97
C PHE A 155 -9.73 -4.52 -0.45
N PRO A 156 -10.65 -4.09 0.45
CA PRO A 156 -11.68 -4.97 0.99
C PRO A 156 -12.49 -5.72 -0.08
N GLU A 157 -12.77 -5.04 -1.19
CA GLU A 157 -13.50 -5.52 -2.36
C GLU A 157 -12.75 -6.64 -3.11
N TRP A 158 -11.43 -6.74 -2.92
CA TRP A 158 -10.55 -7.70 -3.58
C TRP A 158 -10.29 -8.96 -2.76
N THR A 159 -11.01 -9.17 -1.66
CA THR A 159 -10.77 -10.33 -0.77
C THR A 159 -10.80 -11.66 -1.53
N GLN A 160 -11.82 -11.88 -2.37
CA GLN A 160 -11.94 -13.11 -3.14
C GLN A 160 -10.86 -13.20 -4.24
N GLN A 161 -10.59 -12.09 -4.92
CA GLN A 161 -9.61 -11.94 -5.99
C GLN A 161 -8.20 -12.29 -5.50
N VAL A 162 -7.82 -11.79 -4.32
CA VAL A 162 -6.55 -12.10 -3.66
C VAL A 162 -6.50 -13.57 -3.24
N ALA A 163 -7.57 -14.09 -2.64
CA ALA A 163 -7.63 -15.50 -2.26
C ALA A 163 -7.45 -16.43 -3.47
N ASP A 164 -8.11 -16.13 -4.58
CA ASP A 164 -8.02 -16.93 -5.81
C ASP A 164 -6.64 -16.83 -6.47
N ALA A 165 -6.03 -15.64 -6.48
CA ALA A 165 -4.66 -15.45 -6.95
C ALA A 165 -3.65 -16.23 -6.10
N LEU A 166 -3.83 -16.29 -4.78
CA LEU A 166 -2.95 -17.07 -3.90
C LEU A 166 -3.15 -18.59 -4.09
N ARG A 167 -4.38 -19.06 -4.34
CA ARG A 167 -4.68 -20.48 -4.63
C ARG A 167 -4.15 -20.91 -5.99
N SER A 168 -4.31 -20.11 -7.03
CA SER A 168 -3.87 -20.46 -8.39
C SER A 168 -2.37 -20.71 -8.44
N VAL A 169 -1.61 -19.88 -7.73
CA VAL A 169 -0.15 -19.95 -7.64
C VAL A 169 0.34 -21.17 -6.81
N GLN A 170 -0.53 -21.80 -6.00
CA GLN A 170 -0.25 -23.07 -5.31
C GLN A 170 -0.47 -24.30 -6.21
N ASN A 171 -1.38 -24.20 -7.20
CA ASN A 171 -1.89 -25.34 -7.96
C ASN A 171 -1.09 -25.71 -9.23
N GLY A 172 0.02 -25.04 -9.51
CA GLY A 172 1.13 -25.72 -10.18
C GLY A 172 1.68 -25.12 -11.47
N ALA A 173 2.85 -25.69 -11.78
CA ALA A 173 3.68 -25.48 -12.94
C ALA A 173 3.09 -26.16 -14.19
N SER A 174 2.88 -25.35 -15.23
CA SER A 174 2.82 -25.77 -16.63
C SER A 174 3.42 -24.61 -17.44
N SER A 175 3.68 -24.79 -18.75
CA SER A 175 4.26 -23.73 -19.59
C SER A 175 3.32 -22.52 -19.64
N THR A 176 3.54 -21.58 -18.74
CA THR A 176 2.70 -20.41 -18.58
C THR A 176 2.88 -19.50 -19.80
N PRO A 177 1.80 -19.07 -20.50
CA PRO A 177 1.90 -18.08 -21.57
C PRO A 177 2.64 -16.81 -21.09
N PRO A 178 3.24 -15.99 -21.97
CA PRO A 178 3.87 -14.72 -21.57
C PRO A 178 2.94 -13.83 -20.74
N ALA A 179 3.51 -13.06 -19.81
CA ALA A 179 2.76 -12.33 -18.81
C ALA A 179 1.75 -11.33 -19.40
N LEU A 180 2.12 -10.59 -20.46
CA LEU A 180 1.20 -9.69 -21.16
C LEU A 180 0.04 -10.41 -21.87
N GLU A 181 0.19 -11.67 -22.26
CA GLU A 181 -0.91 -12.43 -22.85
C GLU A 181 -1.89 -12.92 -21.79
N ARG A 182 -1.40 -13.26 -20.58
CA ARG A 182 -2.26 -13.64 -19.45
C ARG A 182 -3.19 -12.51 -19.01
N LEU A 183 -2.69 -11.26 -19.04
CA LEU A 183 -3.49 -10.06 -18.78
C LEU A 183 -4.76 -9.95 -19.61
N LYS A 184 -4.77 -10.50 -20.83
CA LYS A 184 -5.93 -10.43 -21.73
C LYS A 184 -6.98 -11.48 -21.41
N THR A 185 -6.61 -12.52 -20.68
CA THR A 185 -7.43 -13.71 -20.46
C THR A 185 -8.02 -13.79 -19.06
N ASP A 186 -7.35 -13.21 -18.06
CA ASP A 186 -7.81 -13.24 -16.67
C ASP A 186 -8.68 -12.02 -16.35
N GLY A 187 -9.86 -12.26 -15.77
CA GLY A 187 -10.76 -11.22 -15.28
C GLY A 187 -10.52 -10.84 -13.82
N ASN A 188 -9.57 -11.48 -13.14
CA ASN A 188 -9.19 -11.20 -11.76
C ASN A 188 -8.18 -10.02 -11.71
N PRO A 189 -8.55 -8.87 -11.13
CA PRO A 189 -7.67 -7.70 -11.10
C PRO A 189 -6.40 -7.92 -10.27
N MET A 190 -6.41 -8.79 -9.24
CA MET A 190 -5.19 -9.12 -8.51
C MET A 190 -4.22 -9.95 -9.37
N ALA A 191 -4.73 -10.90 -10.14
CA ALA A 191 -3.92 -11.66 -11.08
C ALA A 191 -3.34 -10.75 -12.17
N ALA A 192 -4.14 -9.80 -12.67
CA ALA A 192 -3.68 -8.79 -13.62
C ALA A 192 -2.53 -7.93 -13.05
N VAL A 193 -2.61 -7.51 -11.78
CA VAL A 193 -1.51 -6.78 -11.13
C VAL A 193 -0.23 -7.63 -11.05
N LEU A 194 -0.35 -8.90 -10.69
CA LEU A 194 0.81 -9.82 -10.61
C LEU A 194 1.43 -10.06 -12.00
N ASP A 195 0.59 -10.29 -13.01
CA ASP A 195 1.04 -10.53 -14.38
C ASP A 195 1.66 -9.28 -15.00
N PHE A 196 1.12 -8.09 -14.74
CA PHE A 196 1.75 -6.86 -15.19
C PHE A 196 3.08 -6.60 -14.48
N GLY A 197 3.16 -6.90 -13.18
CA GLY A 197 4.42 -6.87 -12.43
C GLY A 197 5.48 -7.80 -13.01
N ALA A 198 5.10 -9.03 -13.40
CA ALA A 198 5.98 -9.97 -14.07
C ALA A 198 6.37 -9.49 -15.48
N ALA A 199 5.42 -8.93 -16.25
CA ALA A 199 5.70 -8.37 -17.57
C ALA A 199 6.76 -7.26 -17.53
N LEU A 200 6.72 -6.38 -16.51
CA LEU A 200 7.73 -5.34 -16.31
C LEU A 200 9.13 -5.88 -16.02
N GLN A 201 9.27 -7.13 -15.61
CA GLN A 201 10.57 -7.79 -15.36
C GLN A 201 11.04 -8.61 -16.57
N GLU A 202 10.09 -9.20 -17.31
CA GLU A 202 10.37 -10.26 -18.28
C GLU A 202 10.23 -9.80 -19.74
N GLU A 203 9.44 -8.76 -20.02
CA GLU A 203 9.09 -8.36 -21.37
C GLU A 203 9.74 -7.04 -21.82
N PRO A 204 10.02 -6.87 -23.12
CA PRO A 204 10.58 -5.62 -23.65
C PRO A 204 9.66 -4.42 -23.42
N ALA A 205 10.23 -3.29 -23.02
CA ALA A 205 9.51 -2.05 -22.75
C ALA A 205 8.63 -1.59 -23.92
N GLU A 206 9.05 -1.81 -25.17
CA GLU A 206 8.26 -1.47 -26.36
C GLU A 206 6.91 -2.19 -26.39
N ARG A 207 6.88 -3.47 -26.01
CA ARG A 207 5.64 -4.26 -25.98
C ARG A 207 4.72 -3.78 -24.87
N ILE A 208 5.28 -3.40 -23.73
CA ILE A 208 4.54 -2.86 -22.59
C ILE A 208 3.94 -1.51 -22.97
N VAL A 209 4.74 -0.57 -23.49
CA VAL A 209 4.29 0.75 -23.94
C VAL A 209 3.19 0.64 -24.99
N ALA A 210 3.29 -0.30 -25.93
CA ALA A 210 2.26 -0.50 -26.96
C ALA A 210 0.89 -0.92 -26.38
N GLN A 211 0.88 -1.66 -25.27
CA GLN A 211 -0.35 -2.15 -24.61
C GLN A 211 -0.83 -1.25 -23.48
N LEU A 212 0.07 -0.45 -22.90
CA LEU A 212 -0.21 0.38 -21.72
C LEU A 212 -1.42 1.31 -21.89
N PRO A 213 -1.69 1.98 -23.04
CA PRO A 213 -2.90 2.78 -23.20
C PRO A 213 -4.20 1.99 -22.98
N ALA A 214 -4.24 0.71 -23.39
CA ALA A 214 -5.39 -0.16 -23.19
C ALA A 214 -5.48 -0.67 -21.75
N LEU A 215 -4.34 -1.07 -21.15
CA LEU A 215 -4.27 -1.50 -19.75
C LEU A 215 -4.67 -0.37 -18.80
N LEU A 216 -4.19 0.85 -19.07
CA LEU A 216 -4.58 2.02 -18.34
C LEU A 216 -6.05 2.35 -18.51
N ARG A 217 -6.83 1.71 -19.40
CA ARG A 217 -8.30 1.86 -19.58
C ARG A 217 -9.15 0.85 -18.80
N VAL A 218 -8.55 0.03 -17.93
CA VAL A 218 -9.28 -0.93 -17.09
C VAL A 218 -10.38 -0.28 -16.24
N LYS A 219 -11.46 -1.04 -16.00
CA LYS A 219 -12.64 -0.56 -15.28
C LYS A 219 -12.40 -0.47 -13.77
N ASP A 220 -11.64 -1.42 -13.22
CA ASP A 220 -11.30 -1.44 -11.80
C ASP A 220 -10.29 -0.32 -11.49
N ARG A 221 -10.64 0.54 -10.53
CA ARG A 221 -9.86 1.73 -10.16
C ARG A 221 -8.66 1.36 -9.28
N HIS A 222 -8.78 0.30 -8.49
CA HIS A 222 -7.71 -0.20 -7.65
C HIS A 222 -6.65 -0.88 -8.52
N GLU A 223 -7.08 -1.59 -9.56
CA GLU A 223 -6.19 -2.16 -10.58
C GLU A 223 -5.43 -1.05 -11.29
N LEU A 224 -6.13 -0.02 -11.79
CA LEU A 224 -5.49 1.14 -12.40
C LEU A 224 -4.45 1.79 -11.47
N SER A 225 -4.77 1.94 -10.18
CA SER A 225 -3.86 2.52 -9.19
C SER A 225 -2.58 1.67 -9.03
N ALA A 226 -2.73 0.35 -8.96
CA ALA A 226 -1.62 -0.59 -8.87
C ALA A 226 -0.77 -0.64 -10.15
N LEU A 227 -1.38 -0.60 -11.34
CA LEU A 227 -0.68 -0.53 -12.62
C LEU A 227 0.17 0.75 -12.73
N VAL A 228 -0.39 1.91 -12.35
CA VAL A 228 0.34 3.18 -12.32
C VAL A 228 1.50 3.13 -11.33
N TYR A 229 1.30 2.55 -10.14
CA TYR A 229 2.38 2.32 -9.19
C TYR A 229 3.52 1.51 -9.81
N LEU A 230 3.18 0.39 -10.45
CA LEU A 230 4.15 -0.53 -11.07
C LEU A 230 4.94 0.13 -12.20
N CYS A 231 4.28 0.91 -13.06
CA CYS A 231 4.94 1.70 -14.09
C CYS A 231 5.98 2.68 -13.51
N LEU A 232 5.65 3.35 -12.41
CA LEU A 232 6.53 4.35 -11.78
C LEU A 232 7.64 3.70 -10.95
N SER A 233 7.35 2.54 -10.36
CA SER A 233 8.27 1.79 -9.48
C SER A 233 8.95 0.63 -10.19
N THR A 234 8.92 0.60 -11.53
CA THR A 234 9.56 -0.45 -12.34
C THR A 234 11.05 -0.61 -11.97
N PRO A 235 11.57 -1.86 -11.98
CA PRO A 235 13.00 -2.14 -11.80
C PRO A 235 13.89 -1.41 -12.84
N HIS A 236 13.41 -1.27 -14.08
CA HIS A 236 14.11 -0.66 -15.19
C HIS A 236 13.87 0.86 -15.18
N ALA A 237 14.70 1.58 -14.42
CA ALA A 237 14.53 3.01 -14.20
C ALA A 237 14.56 3.84 -15.51
N GLU A 238 15.27 3.36 -16.51
CA GLU A 238 15.36 3.91 -17.87
C GLU A 238 14.02 3.93 -18.62
N ASP A 239 13.09 3.03 -18.29
CA ASP A 239 11.79 2.93 -18.97
C ASP A 239 10.72 3.84 -18.37
N ARG A 240 10.92 4.29 -17.12
CA ARG A 240 9.95 5.13 -16.38
C ARG A 240 9.47 6.35 -17.18
N PRO A 241 10.33 7.12 -17.88
CA PRO A 241 9.88 8.28 -18.66
C PRO A 241 8.85 7.90 -19.75
N ARG A 242 9.04 6.76 -20.43
CA ARG A 242 8.12 6.29 -21.49
C ARG A 242 6.76 5.89 -20.91
N PHE A 243 6.76 5.25 -19.74
CA PHE A 243 5.51 4.94 -19.04
C PHE A 243 4.80 6.20 -18.53
N VAL A 244 5.55 7.18 -18.01
CA VAL A 244 5.02 8.47 -17.55
C VAL A 244 4.39 9.25 -18.69
N GLU A 245 5.00 9.28 -19.87
CA GLU A 245 4.41 9.89 -21.07
C GLU A 245 3.03 9.28 -21.37
N THR A 246 2.93 7.95 -21.32
CA THR A 246 1.66 7.24 -21.56
C THR A 246 0.62 7.53 -20.47
N ILE A 247 1.03 7.60 -19.20
CA ILE A 247 0.17 7.97 -18.06
C ILE A 247 -0.34 9.41 -18.23
N ASN A 248 0.53 10.34 -18.59
CA ASN A 248 0.19 11.74 -18.83
C ASN A 248 -0.81 11.90 -19.97
N GLN A 249 -0.64 11.14 -21.05
CA GLN A 249 -1.62 11.10 -22.13
C GLN A 249 -2.97 10.54 -21.66
N ALA A 250 -2.96 9.45 -20.87
CA ALA A 250 -4.19 8.88 -20.31
C ALA A 250 -4.93 9.86 -19.38
N ILE A 251 -4.20 10.70 -18.62
CA ILE A 251 -4.78 11.78 -17.82
C ILE A 251 -5.42 12.85 -18.73
N ALA A 252 -4.72 13.26 -19.78
CA ALA A 252 -5.22 14.29 -20.70
C ALA A 252 -6.50 13.84 -21.42
N ASP A 253 -6.61 12.56 -21.79
CA ASP A 253 -7.69 12.02 -22.60
C ASP A 253 -8.96 11.64 -21.82
N THR A 254 -8.92 11.63 -20.47
CA THR A 254 -10.06 11.19 -19.65
C THR A 254 -10.76 12.36 -18.96
N ASP A 255 -12.09 12.37 -18.99
CA ASP A 255 -12.94 13.25 -18.15
C ASP A 255 -13.40 12.54 -16.86
N ASP A 256 -13.15 11.23 -16.73
CA ASP A 256 -13.54 10.45 -15.56
C ASP A 256 -12.69 10.84 -14.34
N ARG A 257 -13.33 11.58 -13.43
CA ARG A 257 -12.75 12.09 -12.19
C ARG A 257 -12.23 10.99 -11.26
N ALA A 258 -12.89 9.83 -11.23
CA ALA A 258 -12.47 8.75 -10.36
C ALA A 258 -11.23 8.03 -10.91
N ARG A 259 -11.08 8.04 -12.23
CA ARG A 259 -9.89 7.56 -12.93
C ARG A 259 -8.67 8.43 -12.67
N LEU A 260 -8.86 9.75 -12.71
CA LEU A 260 -7.82 10.71 -12.32
C LEU A 260 -7.37 10.47 -10.88
N LEU A 261 -8.30 10.21 -9.98
CA LEU A 261 -8.01 9.92 -8.57
C LEU A 261 -7.24 8.60 -8.39
N ALA A 262 -7.60 7.55 -9.11
CA ALA A 262 -6.86 6.28 -9.11
C ALA A 262 -5.40 6.45 -9.58
N ILE A 263 -5.19 7.20 -10.68
CA ILE A 263 -3.84 7.52 -11.16
C ILE A 263 -3.06 8.29 -10.08
N ALA A 264 -3.70 9.23 -9.39
CA ALA A 264 -3.07 9.98 -8.30
C ALA A 264 -2.64 9.06 -7.13
N TYR A 265 -3.49 8.11 -6.71
CA TYR A 265 -3.12 7.16 -5.65
C TYR A 265 -1.93 6.29 -6.05
N GLY A 266 -1.92 5.76 -7.28
CA GLY A 266 -0.77 5.02 -7.83
C GLY A 266 0.53 5.82 -7.79
N ALA A 267 0.48 7.07 -8.26
CA ALA A 267 1.64 7.95 -8.31
C ALA A 267 2.14 8.37 -6.92
N VAL A 268 1.24 8.66 -5.97
CA VAL A 268 1.65 8.95 -4.59
C VAL A 268 2.29 7.73 -3.94
N ALA A 269 1.70 6.55 -4.09
CA ALA A 269 2.24 5.32 -3.51
C ALA A 269 3.66 5.03 -4.02
N ALA A 270 3.91 5.19 -5.32
CA ALA A 270 5.24 5.01 -5.90
C ALA A 270 6.27 5.97 -5.28
N GLY A 271 5.89 7.22 -5.03
CA GLY A 271 6.77 8.23 -4.43
C GLY A 271 7.05 8.07 -2.94
N ARG A 272 6.41 7.11 -2.28
CA ARG A 272 6.53 6.85 -0.84
C ARG A 272 7.30 5.57 -0.53
N THR A 273 7.69 4.79 -1.53
CA THR A 273 8.44 3.53 -1.36
C THR A 273 9.76 3.69 -0.60
N GLN A 274 10.46 4.82 -0.77
CA GLN A 274 11.76 5.07 -0.15
C GLN A 274 11.71 6.11 0.98
N PRO A 275 12.36 5.84 2.13
CA PRO A 275 12.48 6.80 3.22
C PRO A 275 13.43 7.95 2.83
N VAL A 276 13.14 9.15 3.35
CA VAL A 276 14.07 10.29 3.25
C VAL A 276 15.33 9.98 4.08
N PRO A 277 16.56 10.28 3.60
CA PRO A 277 16.92 11.03 2.39
C PRO A 277 17.14 10.17 1.13
N PHE A 278 16.94 8.86 1.20
CA PHE A 278 17.25 7.91 0.12
C PHE A 278 16.24 7.93 -1.04
N ARG A 279 15.47 9.00 -1.18
CA ARG A 279 14.48 9.12 -2.25
C ARG A 279 15.18 9.35 -3.58
N ASP A 280 14.84 8.52 -4.55
CA ASP A 280 15.17 8.72 -5.95
C ASP A 280 14.61 10.07 -6.45
N SER A 281 15.52 11.02 -6.70
CA SER A 281 15.20 12.36 -7.19
C SER A 281 14.62 12.34 -8.60
N THR A 282 15.01 11.37 -9.42
CA THR A 282 14.49 11.19 -10.78
C THR A 282 13.05 10.73 -10.70
N LEU A 283 12.76 9.73 -9.88
CA LEU A 283 11.38 9.29 -9.62
C LEU A 283 10.53 10.43 -9.04
N ARG A 284 11.11 11.25 -8.15
CA ARG A 284 10.40 12.43 -7.60
C ARG A 284 9.99 13.41 -8.70
N ALA A 285 10.89 13.74 -9.62
CA ALA A 285 10.59 14.64 -10.74
C ALA A 285 9.47 14.07 -11.64
N LEU A 286 9.54 12.78 -11.98
CA LEU A 286 8.51 12.10 -12.77
C LEU A 286 7.14 12.10 -12.09
N ILE A 287 7.09 11.92 -10.77
CA ILE A 287 5.84 12.02 -10.00
C ILE A 287 5.32 13.47 -10.02
N ASP A 288 6.19 14.46 -9.84
CA ASP A 288 5.80 15.86 -9.90
C ASP A 288 5.28 16.24 -11.31
N ASP A 289 5.81 15.65 -12.39
CA ASP A 289 5.27 15.80 -13.76
C ASP A 289 3.85 15.25 -13.88
N VAL A 290 3.61 14.02 -13.41
CA VAL A 290 2.27 13.39 -13.38
C VAL A 290 1.28 14.27 -12.59
N PHE A 291 1.68 14.76 -11.42
CA PHE A 291 0.84 15.64 -10.62
C PHE A 291 0.62 17.02 -11.25
N GLY A 292 1.58 17.52 -12.02
CA GLY A 292 1.41 18.72 -12.83
C GLY A 292 0.30 18.57 -13.88
N VAL A 293 0.24 17.43 -14.57
CA VAL A 293 -0.82 17.11 -15.54
C VAL A 293 -2.16 16.91 -14.82
N LEU A 294 -2.19 16.15 -13.72
CA LEU A 294 -3.39 15.95 -12.89
C LEU A 294 -3.96 17.28 -12.39
N LYS A 295 -3.12 18.20 -11.92
CA LYS A 295 -3.55 19.52 -11.43
C LYS A 295 -4.20 20.36 -12.52
N ARG A 296 -3.63 20.37 -13.73
CA ARG A 296 -4.23 21.06 -14.89
C ARG A 296 -5.57 20.42 -15.29
N ARG A 297 -5.63 19.09 -15.34
CA ARG A 297 -6.83 18.36 -15.76
C ARG A 297 -7.98 18.49 -14.76
N THR A 298 -7.69 18.32 -13.48
CA THR A 298 -8.68 18.48 -12.40
C THR A 298 -9.23 19.91 -12.33
N ALA A 299 -8.38 20.92 -12.54
CA ALA A 299 -8.82 22.31 -12.65
C ALA A 299 -9.74 22.54 -13.87
N ALA A 300 -9.39 22.02 -15.05
CA ALA A 300 -10.21 22.12 -16.25
C ALA A 300 -11.60 21.47 -16.09
N LEU A 301 -11.69 20.40 -15.30
CA LEU A 301 -12.94 19.67 -15.01
C LEU A 301 -13.72 20.24 -13.81
N GLY A 302 -13.24 21.31 -13.17
CA GLY A 302 -13.85 21.89 -11.98
C GLY A 302 -13.93 20.92 -10.80
N VAL A 303 -12.94 20.03 -10.64
CA VAL A 303 -12.89 19.08 -9.52
C VAL A 303 -12.60 19.84 -8.22
N PRO A 304 -13.39 19.63 -7.14
CA PRO A 304 -13.11 20.26 -5.85
C PRO A 304 -11.77 19.82 -5.26
N VAL A 305 -10.96 20.79 -4.84
CA VAL A 305 -9.63 20.59 -4.23
C VAL A 305 -9.50 21.22 -2.82
N GLY A 306 -10.64 21.48 -2.17
CA GLY A 306 -10.70 22.08 -0.84
C GLY A 306 -10.35 21.09 0.28
N GLU A 307 -10.19 21.63 1.50
CA GLU A 307 -9.90 20.85 2.71
C GLU A 307 -10.84 19.65 2.88
N GLY A 308 -10.29 18.52 3.33
CA GLY A 308 -11.02 17.26 3.47
C GLY A 308 -11.11 16.42 2.19
N THR A 309 -10.60 16.90 1.06
CA THR A 309 -10.51 16.10 -0.18
C THR A 309 -9.12 15.44 -0.33
N PRO A 310 -9.02 14.28 -1.00
CA PRO A 310 -7.72 13.70 -1.36
C PRO A 310 -6.85 14.66 -2.19
N TRP A 311 -7.46 15.45 -3.08
CA TRP A 311 -6.78 16.42 -3.92
C TRP A 311 -6.11 17.53 -3.12
N TYR A 312 -6.74 17.99 -2.05
CA TYR A 312 -6.11 18.93 -1.13
C TYR A 312 -4.84 18.32 -0.53
N GLU A 313 -4.91 17.10 0.00
CA GLU A 313 -3.74 16.44 0.57
C GLU A 313 -2.60 16.27 -0.45
N PHE A 314 -2.92 15.85 -1.68
CA PHE A 314 -1.94 15.74 -2.75
C PHE A 314 -1.23 17.06 -3.06
N PHE A 315 -1.99 18.13 -3.27
CA PHE A 315 -1.44 19.39 -3.75
C PHE A 315 -0.88 20.28 -2.63
N THR A 316 -1.39 20.21 -1.40
CA THR A 316 -1.00 21.12 -0.30
C THR A 316 -0.13 20.43 0.74
N ALA A 317 -0.58 19.30 1.29
CA ALA A 317 0.13 18.60 2.36
C ALA A 317 1.38 17.90 1.82
N TYR A 318 1.26 17.28 0.65
CA TYR A 318 2.36 16.59 -0.03
C TYR A 318 3.09 17.45 -1.07
N ARG A 319 2.55 18.63 -1.41
CA ARG A 319 3.13 19.58 -2.36
C ARG A 319 3.52 18.94 -3.69
N LEU A 320 2.65 18.09 -4.23
CA LEU A 320 2.91 17.37 -5.48
C LEU A 320 2.56 18.25 -6.69
N GLY A 321 3.42 18.22 -7.71
CA GLY A 321 3.25 19.03 -8.91
C GLY A 321 3.57 20.52 -8.71
N GLU A 322 4.31 20.87 -7.66
CA GLU A 322 4.95 22.17 -7.52
C GLU A 322 6.33 22.12 -8.19
N ALA A 323 6.71 23.18 -8.91
CA ALA A 323 8.08 23.31 -9.41
C ALA A 323 9.03 23.38 -8.20
N VAL A 324 10.07 22.54 -8.19
CA VAL A 324 11.14 22.67 -7.20
C VAL A 324 11.71 24.08 -7.36
N PRO A 325 11.72 24.94 -6.32
CA PRO A 325 12.36 26.23 -6.43
C PRO A 325 13.82 25.96 -6.79
N GLY A 326 14.21 26.33 -8.00
CA GLY A 326 15.60 26.27 -8.41
C GLY A 326 16.39 27.04 -7.37
N ASN A 327 17.36 26.39 -6.74
CA ASN A 327 18.38 27.10 -5.99
C ASN A 327 19.07 28.01 -7.01
N GLY A 328 18.65 29.27 -7.06
CA GLY A 328 19.29 30.29 -7.84
C GLY A 328 20.70 30.48 -7.30
N ARG A 329 21.67 30.12 -8.15
CA ARG A 329 23.09 30.52 -8.17
C ARG A 329 23.87 30.49 -6.85
#